data_AF-A0AAN4L4V5-F1
#
_entry.id   AF-A0AAN4L4V5-F1
#
_cell.length_a   1.000
_cell.length_b   1.000
_cell.length_c   1.000
_cell.angle_alpha   90.00
_cell.angle_beta   90.00
_cell.angle_gamma   90.00
#
_symmetry.space_group_name_H-M   'P 1'
#
loop_
_entity.id
_entity.type
_entity.pdbx_description
1 polymer ?
#
loop_
_entity_poly.entity_id
_entity_poly.type
_entity_poly.pdbx_seq_one_letter_code
_entity_poly.pdbx_strand_id
1 'polypeptide(L)' 'MIERKTRLSTAVLMPDHTAMLMEIALGIAISQYFPGTFLTATAERGKEFACYAILESTHNLFIFC' A
#
# COMPACT_ATOMS: atom_id res chain seq x y z
N MET A 1 5.56 2.29 -3.57
CA MET A 1 5.78 1.25 -2.52
C MET A 1 7.20 0.73 -2.64
N ILE A 2 7.95 0.64 -1.55
CA ILE A 2 9.33 0.15 -1.55
C ILE A 2 9.41 -1.04 -0.61
N GLU A 3 9.67 -2.22 -1.18
CA GLU A 3 9.93 -3.45 -0.43
C GLU A 3 11.42 -3.47 -0.04
N ARG A 4 11.70 -3.54 1.28
CA ARG A 4 13.03 -3.24 1.84
C ARG A 4 14.03 -4.39 1.74
N LYS A 5 13.57 -5.64 1.65
CA LYS A 5 14.39 -6.86 1.61
C LYS A 5 15.04 -7.08 0.25
N THR A 6 14.33 -6.78 -0.84
CA THR A 6 14.83 -6.93 -2.22
C THR A 6 15.12 -5.60 -2.91
N ARG A 7 14.84 -4.46 -2.25
CA ARG A 7 14.89 -3.10 -2.83
C ARG A 7 13.94 -2.92 -4.03
N LEU A 8 12.90 -3.74 -4.13
CA LEU A 8 11.91 -3.64 -5.19
C LEU A 8 11.05 -2.38 -4.99
N SER A 9 11.01 -1.54 -6.03
CA SER A 9 10.28 -0.28 -6.01
C SER A 9 9.18 -0.31 -7.06
N THR A 10 7.93 -0.30 -6.61
CA THR A 10 6.76 -0.24 -7.48
C THR A 10 6.18 1.17 -7.42
N ALA A 11 6.17 1.84 -8.57
CA ALA A 11 5.53 3.13 -8.76
C ALA A 11 4.23 2.94 -9.53
N VAL A 12 3.12 3.40 -8.96
CA VAL A 12 1.82 3.40 -9.62
C VAL A 12 1.44 4.85 -9.86
N LEU A 13 1.21 5.21 -11.13
CA LEU A 13 0.78 6.55 -11.48
C LEU A 13 -0.67 6.74 -11.02
N MET A 14 -0.89 7.74 -10.17
CA MET A 14 -2.22 8.11 -9.69
C MET A 14 -2.66 9.39 -10.41
N PRO A 15 -3.76 9.37 -11.17
CA PRO A 15 -4.25 10.57 -11.84
C PRO A 15 -4.86 11.60 -10.86
N ASP A 16 -5.27 11.17 -9.67
CA ASP A 16 -5.84 12.03 -8.62
C ASP A 16 -5.41 11.50 -7.23
N HIS A 17 -5.03 12.41 -6.32
CA HIS A 17 -4.46 12.09 -4.99
C HIS A 17 -5.55 11.83 -3.94
N THR A 18 -6.51 10.96 -4.27
CA THR A 18 -7.61 10.58 -3.37
C THR A 18 -7.35 9.24 -2.69
N ALA A 19 -7.79 9.09 -1.44
CA ALA A 19 -7.64 7.87 -0.63
C ALA A 19 -8.18 6.60 -1.31
N MET A 20 -9.25 6.72 -2.10
CA MET A 20 -9.81 5.63 -2.89
C MET A 20 -8.84 5.13 -3.98
N LEU A 21 -8.19 6.05 -4.71
CA LEU A 21 -7.20 5.68 -5.72
C LEU A 21 -5.93 5.12 -5.08
N MET A 22 -5.58 5.61 -3.89
CA MET A 22 -4.50 5.04 -3.07
C MET A 22 -4.75 3.57 -2.73
N GLU A 23 -5.98 3.24 -2.30
CA GLU A 23 -6.38 1.87 -2.00
C GLU A 23 -6.30 0.97 -3.25
N ILE A 24 -6.86 1.42 -4.38
CA ILE A 24 -6.86 0.64 -5.63
C ILE A 24 -5.45 0.38 -6.11
N ALA A 25 -4.60 1.40 -6.15
CA ALA A 25 -3.21 1.25 -6.59
C ALA A 25 -2.41 0.32 -5.67
N LEU A 26 -2.63 0.40 -4.36
CA LEU A 26 -1.98 -0.50 -3.42
C LEU A 26 -2.50 -1.93 -3.57
N GLY A 27 -3.80 -2.12 -3.78
CA GLY A 27 -4.40 -3.42 -4.09
C GLY A 27 -3.79 -4.04 -5.35
N ILE A 28 -3.63 -3.26 -6.43
CA ILE A 28 -2.96 -3.70 -7.67
C ILE A 28 -1.49 -4.05 -7.41
N ALA A 29 -0.78 -3.25 -6.60
CA ALA A 29 0.61 -3.52 -6.26
C ALA A 29 0.75 -4.82 -5.44
N ILE A 30 -0.09 -5.01 -4.42
CA ILE A 30 -0.05 -6.21 -3.55
C ILE A 30 -0.50 -7.46 -4.31
N SER A 31 -1.49 -7.35 -5.19
CA SER A 31 -2.01 -8.46 -5.98
C SER A 31 -0.99 -9.07 -6.96
N GLN A 32 0.12 -8.39 -7.24
CA GLN A 32 1.23 -8.93 -8.02
C GLN A 32 2.07 -9.94 -7.24
N TYR A 33 1.85 -10.05 -5.92
CA TYR A 33 2.59 -10.92 -5.03
C TYR A 33 1.64 -11.90 -4.34
N PHE A 34 2.20 -13.00 -3.82
CA PHE A 34 1.41 -14.00 -3.11
C PHE A 34 0.84 -13.40 -1.80
N PRO A 35 -0.39 -13.75 -1.38
CA PRO A 35 -0.93 -13.30 -0.10
C PRO A 35 0.04 -13.64 1.05
N GLY A 36 0.26 -12.67 1.96
CA GLY A 36 1.22 -12.81 3.06
C GLY A 36 2.68 -12.46 2.72
N THR A 37 2.97 -11.99 1.50
CA THR A 37 4.31 -11.49 1.14
C THR A 37 4.70 -10.26 1.96
N PHE A 38 3.72 -9.40 2.29
CA PHE A 38 3.94 -8.17 3.04
C PHE A 38 3.36 -8.32 4.45
N LEU A 39 4.21 -8.12 5.47
CA LEU A 39 3.81 -8.16 6.88
C LEU A 39 3.59 -6.77 7.46
N THR A 40 4.40 -5.81 7.03
CA THR A 40 4.37 -4.44 7.52
C THR A 40 4.59 -3.47 6.36
N ALA A 41 3.95 -2.31 6.43
CA ALA A 41 4.16 -1.22 5.49
C ALA A 41 4.37 0.07 6.28
N THR A 42 5.31 0.90 5.82
CA THR A 42 5.49 2.26 6.35
C THR A 42 4.94 3.23 5.32
N ALA A 43 4.03 4.10 5.74
CA ALA A 43 3.44 5.12 4.90
C ALA A 43 3.74 6.50 5.47
N GLU A 44 3.92 7.50 4.61
CA GLU A 44 3.96 8.88 5.08
C GLU A 44 2.54 9.37 5.34
N ARG A 45 2.38 10.09 6.45
CA ARG A 45 1.07 10.50 6.97
C ARG A 45 0.50 11.66 6.13
N GLY A 46 -0.04 11.33 4.96
CA GLY A 46 -0.74 12.23 4.04
C GLY A 46 -2.25 12.05 4.05
N LYS A 47 -3.02 13.07 3.63
CA LYS A 47 -4.49 13.01 3.51
C LYS A 47 -4.94 11.90 2.54
N GLU A 48 -4.11 11.58 1.56
CA GLU A 48 -4.28 10.47 0.61
C GLU A 48 -4.14 9.07 1.24
N PHE A 49 -3.58 8.94 2.45
CA PHE A 49 -3.41 7.66 3.13
C PHE A 49 -4.47 7.36 4.19
N ALA A 50 -5.58 8.12 4.20
CA ALA A 50 -6.70 7.91 5.14
C ALA A 50 -7.38 6.52 5.01
N CYS A 51 -7.12 5.79 3.92
CA CYS A 51 -7.65 4.44 3.67
C CYS A 51 -6.90 3.30 4.39
N TYR A 52 -5.90 3.62 5.22
CA TYR A 52 -5.02 2.61 5.83
C TYR A 52 -5.77 1.52 6.60
N ALA A 53 -6.84 1.87 7.33
CA ALA A 53 -7.60 0.90 8.13
C ALA A 53 -8.26 -0.19 7.27
N ILE A 54 -8.73 0.15 6.06
CA ILE A 54 -9.33 -0.81 5.13
C ILE A 54 -8.24 -1.72 4.54
N LEU A 55 -7.06 -1.15 4.28
CA LEU A 55 -5.90 -1.88 3.76
C LEU A 55 -5.35 -2.88 4.78
N GLU A 56 -5.26 -2.52 6.07
CA GLU A 56 -4.85 -3.45 7.14
C GLU A 56 -5.80 -4.64 7.22
N SER A 57 -7.12 -4.39 7.20
CA SER A 57 -8.13 -5.46 7.28
C SER A 57 -8.15 -6.34 6.02
N THR A 58 -7.97 -5.76 4.83
CA THR A 58 -8.10 -6.47 3.56
C THR A 58 -6.88 -7.33 3.25
N HIS A 59 -5.69 -6.84 3.58
CA HIS A 59 -4.43 -7.47 3.18
C HIS A 59 -3.64 -8.04 4.37
N ASN A 60 -4.18 -7.98 5.59
CA ASN A 60 -3.55 -8.46 6.82
C ASN A 60 -2.14 -7.86 7.03
N LEU A 61 -2.03 -6.55 6.78
CA LEU A 61 -0.79 -5.78 6.88
C LEU A 61 -0.86 -4.93 8.14
N PHE A 62 0.28 -4.68 8.78
CA PHE A 62 0.37 -3.61 9.78
C PHE A 62 0.95 -2.34 9.14
N ILE A 63 0.21 -1.24 9.23
CA ILE A 63 0.62 0.04 8.64
C ILE A 63 1.15 0.97 9.73
N PHE A 64 2.40 1.39 9.58
CA PHE A 64 3.05 2.37 10.43
C PHE A 64 3.11 3.73 9.72
N CYS A 65 2.48 4.74 10.31
CA CYS A 65 2.39 6.13 9.83
C CYS A 65 3.09 7.12 10.76
#